data_AF-R7L0M0-F1
#
_entry.id   AF-R7L0M0-F1
#
_cell.length_a   1.000
_cell.length_b   1.000
_cell.length_c   1.000
_cell.angle_alpha   90.00
_cell.angle_beta   90.00
_cell.angle_gamma   90.00
#
_symmetry.space_group_name_H-M   'P 1'
#
loop_
_entity.id
_entity.type
_entity.pdbx_description
1 polymer ?
#
loop_
_entity_poly.entity_id
_entity_poly.type
_entity_poly.pdbx_seq_one_letter_code
_entity_poly.pdbx_strand_id
1 'polypeptide(L)'
;MTDFSYIGGIEVSAIKNREFIRFNTDKAQEICVALDKSGIPFSARYGETEMVLTYDGSCKEQVEDIIAKAESGNYEGLLRELQAYREPDGYYQLLGEVAELLNTTIGALQNRPDEVQLALCKTYVDFWLCDTPTLQRELDRVISVNGRTMSDIQEHEKIKEKAKAPTVPEQRAADTVPTLNELFDDYFRRNSHSHFSREKHQHLAEIASRRQQSEEERSIQNEERERKFRP
;
A
#
# COMPACT_ATOMS: atom_id res chain seq x y z
N MET A 1 -33.21 0.38 -2.93
CA MET A 1 -31.89 0.42 -3.60
C MET A 1 -30.87 0.45 -2.49
N THR A 2 -29.93 -0.51 -2.42
CA THR A 2 -28.79 -0.39 -1.51
C THR A 2 -27.92 0.74 -2.03
N ASP A 3 -27.76 1.80 -1.25
CA ASP A 3 -26.94 2.95 -1.64
C ASP A 3 -25.48 2.62 -1.31
N PHE A 4 -24.63 2.57 -2.34
CA PHE A 4 -23.20 2.32 -2.17
C PHE A 4 -22.49 3.66 -2.05
N SER A 5 -22.02 3.97 -0.84
CA SER A 5 -21.39 5.25 -0.53
C SER A 5 -19.98 5.40 -1.12
N TYR A 6 -19.32 4.29 -1.46
CA TYR A 6 -17.92 4.28 -1.87
C TYR A 6 -17.70 3.53 -3.19
N ILE A 7 -16.77 4.05 -4.00
CA ILE A 7 -16.34 3.48 -5.28
C ILE A 7 -14.81 3.34 -5.24
N GLY A 8 -14.29 2.19 -5.66
CA GLY A 8 -12.86 1.90 -5.74
C GLY A 8 -12.45 1.28 -7.07
N GLY A 9 -11.16 1.36 -7.40
CA GLY A 9 -10.58 0.76 -8.60
C GLY A 9 -10.78 1.58 -9.88
N ILE A 10 -10.73 0.90 -11.03
CA ILE A 10 -10.86 1.46 -12.37
C ILE A 10 -12.31 1.39 -12.88
N GLU A 11 -12.57 2.01 -14.03
CA GLU A 11 -13.86 1.83 -14.69
C GLU A 11 -14.09 0.37 -15.10
N VAL A 12 -15.29 -0.14 -14.87
CA VAL A 12 -15.69 -1.50 -15.28
C VAL A 12 -15.44 -1.74 -16.77
N SER A 13 -15.60 -0.71 -17.59
CA SER A 13 -15.34 -0.71 -19.04
C SER A 13 -13.91 -1.17 -19.40
N ALA A 14 -12.92 -0.81 -18.56
CA ALA A 14 -11.51 -1.08 -18.77
C ALA A 14 -11.08 -2.51 -18.41
N ILE A 15 -11.88 -3.25 -17.64
CA ILE A 15 -11.63 -4.66 -17.29
C ILE A 15 -12.08 -5.52 -18.47
N LYS A 16 -11.18 -6.33 -19.02
CA LYS A 16 -11.44 -7.15 -20.20
C LYS A 16 -12.14 -8.46 -19.85
N ASN A 17 -11.51 -9.28 -19.02
CA ASN A 17 -12.05 -10.57 -18.60
C ASN A 17 -12.84 -10.41 -17.30
N ARG A 18 -14.07 -9.90 -17.37
CA ARG A 18 -14.81 -9.50 -16.16
C ARG A 18 -15.38 -10.70 -15.42
N GLU A 19 -14.97 -10.85 -14.16
CA GLU A 19 -15.70 -11.63 -13.16
C GLU A 19 -16.41 -10.69 -12.19
N PHE A 20 -17.55 -11.14 -11.67
CA PHE A 20 -18.43 -10.37 -10.81
C PHE A 20 -18.74 -11.15 -9.54
N ILE A 21 -18.61 -10.51 -8.39
CA ILE A 21 -19.02 -11.05 -7.09
C ILE A 21 -19.69 -9.96 -6.26
N ARG A 22 -20.70 -10.37 -5.49
CA ARG A 22 -21.39 -9.53 -4.49
C ARG A 22 -21.48 -10.32 -3.20
N PHE A 23 -21.03 -9.72 -2.12
CA PHE A 23 -20.99 -10.38 -0.81
C PHE A 23 -21.04 -9.36 0.33
N ASN A 24 -21.42 -9.82 1.51
CA ASN A 24 -21.44 -9.01 2.72
C ASN A 24 -20.05 -9.01 3.34
N THR A 25 -19.55 -7.84 3.69
CA THR A 25 -18.26 -7.64 4.34
C THR A 25 -18.21 -6.26 4.96
N ASP A 26 -17.60 -6.14 6.13
CA ASP A 26 -17.21 -4.87 6.76
C ASP A 26 -15.75 -4.49 6.44
N LYS A 27 -15.06 -5.32 5.64
CA LYS A 27 -13.65 -5.19 5.22
C LYS A 27 -13.47 -4.71 3.78
N ALA A 28 -14.51 -4.10 3.21
CA ALA A 28 -14.52 -3.71 1.81
C ALA A 28 -13.38 -2.76 1.44
N GLN A 29 -13.03 -1.85 2.36
CA GLN A 29 -11.95 -0.90 2.15
C GLN A 29 -10.58 -1.60 2.14
N GLU A 30 -10.32 -2.49 3.11
CA GLU A 30 -9.09 -3.26 3.21
C GLU A 30 -8.88 -4.14 1.98
N ILE A 31 -9.95 -4.79 1.50
CA ILE A 31 -9.94 -5.59 0.27
C ILE A 31 -9.56 -4.71 -0.93
N CYS A 32 -10.16 -3.52 -1.09
CA CYS A 32 -9.82 -2.61 -2.18
C CYS A 32 -8.34 -2.18 -2.16
N VAL A 33 -7.79 -1.91 -0.97
CA VAL A 33 -6.37 -1.53 -0.82
C VAL A 33 -5.45 -2.68 -1.18
N ALA A 34 -5.77 -3.91 -0.75
CA ALA A 34 -4.98 -5.08 -1.09
C ALA A 34 -4.99 -5.36 -2.60
N LEU A 35 -6.15 -5.26 -3.25
CA LEU A 35 -6.28 -5.42 -4.71
C LEU A 35 -5.44 -4.40 -5.49
N ASP A 36 -5.43 -3.13 -5.06
CA ASP A 36 -4.62 -2.07 -5.67
C ASP A 36 -3.11 -2.34 -5.50
N LYS A 37 -2.67 -2.69 -4.29
CA LYS A 37 -1.27 -3.06 -4.00
C LYS A 37 -0.80 -4.28 -4.79
N SER A 38 -1.69 -5.25 -5.01
CA SER A 38 -1.47 -6.42 -5.84
C SER A 38 -1.48 -6.13 -7.35
N GLY A 39 -1.84 -4.90 -7.76
CA GLY A 39 -1.93 -4.52 -9.17
C GLY A 39 -3.04 -5.25 -9.93
N ILE A 40 -4.07 -5.73 -9.21
CA ILE A 40 -5.19 -6.46 -9.82
C ILE A 40 -6.16 -5.44 -10.41
N PRO A 41 -6.52 -5.52 -11.70
CA PRO A 41 -7.54 -4.65 -12.27
C PRO A 41 -8.91 -4.96 -11.67
N PHE A 42 -9.49 -4.00 -10.93
CA PHE A 42 -10.79 -4.16 -10.28
C PHE A 42 -11.65 -2.90 -10.34
N SER A 43 -12.93 -3.06 -10.10
CA SER A 43 -13.92 -2.00 -9.91
C SER A 43 -14.85 -2.42 -8.79
N ALA A 44 -14.93 -1.62 -7.74
CA ALA A 44 -15.68 -1.92 -6.54
C ALA A 44 -16.71 -0.83 -6.24
N ARG A 45 -17.88 -1.24 -5.75
CA ARG A 45 -18.87 -0.38 -5.11
C ARG A 45 -19.23 -1.00 -3.77
N TYR A 46 -19.10 -0.25 -2.69
CA TYR A 46 -19.30 -0.79 -1.35
C TYR A 46 -19.92 0.21 -0.39
N GLY A 47 -20.64 -0.32 0.59
CA GLY A 47 -21.14 0.39 1.76
C GLY A 47 -20.48 -0.18 3.02
N GLU A 48 -21.10 -0.02 4.18
CA GLU A 48 -20.54 -0.49 5.45
C GLU A 48 -20.58 -2.01 5.63
N THR A 49 -21.51 -2.70 4.96
CA THR A 49 -21.77 -4.14 5.19
C THR A 49 -21.79 -4.97 3.92
N GLU A 50 -21.66 -4.35 2.75
CA GLU A 50 -21.85 -5.01 1.47
C GLU A 50 -20.92 -4.42 0.42
N MET A 51 -20.35 -5.31 -0.39
CA MET A 51 -19.46 -4.99 -1.49
C MET A 51 -19.91 -5.67 -2.77
N VAL A 52 -19.82 -4.92 -3.87
CA VAL A 52 -19.95 -5.39 -5.24
C VAL A 52 -18.59 -5.20 -5.91
N LEU A 53 -17.96 -6.30 -6.29
CA LEU A 53 -16.62 -6.31 -6.88
C LEU A 53 -16.69 -6.89 -8.29
N THR A 54 -16.10 -6.17 -9.24
CA THR A 54 -15.80 -6.65 -10.58
C THR A 54 -14.29 -6.65 -10.76
N TYR A 55 -13.71 -7.73 -11.26
CA TYR A 55 -12.25 -7.86 -11.39
C TYR A 55 -11.88 -8.64 -12.64
N ASP A 56 -10.59 -8.65 -12.99
CA ASP A 56 -10.07 -9.50 -14.06
C ASP A 56 -10.04 -10.98 -13.61
N GLY A 57 -10.86 -11.83 -14.22
CA GLY A 57 -10.98 -13.25 -13.89
C GLY A 57 -9.71 -14.06 -14.08
N SER A 58 -8.68 -13.53 -14.77
CA SER A 58 -7.36 -14.15 -14.76
C SER A 58 -6.68 -14.09 -13.39
N CYS A 59 -7.14 -13.21 -12.51
CA CYS A 59 -6.64 -13.02 -11.15
C CYS A 59 -7.53 -13.68 -10.08
N LYS A 60 -8.40 -14.62 -10.45
CA LYS A 60 -9.41 -15.19 -9.55
C LYS A 60 -8.82 -15.77 -8.26
N GLU A 61 -7.78 -16.59 -8.37
CA GLU A 61 -7.14 -17.20 -7.19
C GLU A 61 -6.55 -16.14 -6.26
N GLN A 62 -5.92 -15.08 -6.80
CA GLN A 62 -5.41 -13.97 -5.98
C GLN A 62 -6.53 -13.21 -5.27
N VAL A 63 -7.64 -12.94 -5.97
CA VAL A 63 -8.78 -12.22 -5.40
C VAL A 63 -9.43 -13.05 -4.29
N GLU A 64 -9.59 -14.36 -4.49
CA GLU A 64 -10.11 -15.28 -3.46
C GLU A 64 -9.19 -15.36 -2.22
N ASP A 65 -7.87 -15.39 -2.41
CA ASP A 65 -6.89 -15.35 -1.30
C ASP A 65 -6.99 -14.04 -0.50
N ILE A 66 -7.05 -12.89 -1.19
CA ILE A 66 -7.19 -11.57 -0.54
C ILE A 66 -8.48 -11.49 0.28
N ILE A 67 -9.61 -11.93 -0.30
CA ILE A 67 -10.89 -11.94 0.42
C ILE A 67 -10.83 -12.88 1.62
N ALA A 68 -10.30 -14.10 1.45
CA ALA A 68 -10.18 -15.06 2.54
C ALA A 68 -9.30 -14.54 3.69
N LYS A 69 -8.19 -13.86 3.37
CA LYS A 69 -7.31 -13.21 4.36
C LYS A 69 -8.05 -12.10 5.11
N ALA A 70 -8.76 -11.22 4.41
CA ALA A 70 -9.52 -10.14 5.03
C ALA A 70 -10.62 -10.66 5.96
N GLU A 71 -11.34 -11.71 5.56
CA GLU A 71 -12.44 -12.29 6.34
C GLU A 71 -11.96 -13.20 7.49
N SER A 72 -10.69 -13.58 7.52
CA SER A 72 -10.16 -14.51 8.53
C SER A 72 -10.05 -13.93 9.93
N GLY A 73 -9.97 -12.60 10.06
CA GLY A 73 -9.67 -11.92 11.33
C GLY A 73 -8.22 -12.06 11.81
N ASN A 74 -7.38 -12.79 11.07
CA ASN A 74 -5.98 -13.04 11.44
C ASN A 74 -5.14 -11.75 11.36
N TYR A 75 -5.45 -10.85 10.42
CA TYR A 75 -4.74 -9.57 10.31
C TYR A 75 -4.95 -8.70 11.55
N GLU A 76 -6.18 -8.59 12.05
CA GLU A 76 -6.50 -7.85 13.26
C GLU A 76 -5.89 -8.51 14.50
N GLY A 77 -5.83 -9.85 14.51
CA GLY A 77 -5.09 -10.61 15.52
C GLY A 77 -3.63 -10.21 15.55
N LEU A 78 -2.96 -10.27 14.40
CA LEU A 78 -1.57 -9.86 14.21
C LEU A 78 -1.32 -8.41 14.67
N LEU A 79 -2.18 -7.46 14.27
CA LEU A 79 -2.05 -6.06 14.69
C LEU A 79 -2.19 -5.89 16.20
N ARG A 80 -3.09 -6.65 16.85
CA ARG A 80 -3.27 -6.63 18.31
C ARG A 80 -2.06 -7.19 19.05
N GLU A 81 -1.48 -8.26 18.53
CA GLU A 81 -0.25 -8.86 19.07
C GLU A 81 0.90 -7.86 18.99
N LEU A 82 1.10 -7.22 17.83
CA LEU A 82 2.13 -6.19 17.64
C LEU A 82 1.95 -5.00 18.60
N GLN A 83 0.72 -4.57 18.86
CA GLN A 83 0.42 -3.49 19.81
C GLN A 83 0.70 -3.86 21.28
N ALA A 84 0.65 -5.15 21.63
CA ALA A 84 0.88 -5.62 23.00
C ALA A 84 2.36 -5.58 23.40
N TYR A 85 3.27 -5.63 22.44
CA TYR A 85 4.71 -5.57 22.69
C TYR A 85 5.15 -4.13 22.95
N ARG A 86 5.58 -3.84 24.19
CA ARG A 86 6.29 -2.61 24.57
C ARG A 86 7.78 -2.91 24.68
N GLU A 87 8.52 -2.61 23.62
CA GLU A 87 9.99 -2.71 23.45
C GLU A 87 10.69 -4.02 23.91
N PRO A 88 11.60 -4.60 23.10
CA PRO A 88 12.06 -4.15 21.78
C PRO A 88 10.97 -4.29 20.70
N ASP A 89 11.15 -3.59 19.57
CA ASP A 89 10.14 -3.40 18.53
C ASP A 89 9.44 -4.72 18.15
N GLY A 90 8.13 -4.83 18.40
CA GLY A 90 7.37 -6.09 18.31
C GLY A 90 7.41 -6.73 16.92
N TYR A 91 7.74 -5.94 15.89
CA TYR A 91 7.91 -6.40 14.52
C TYR A 91 8.99 -7.48 14.37
N TYR A 92 10.05 -7.49 15.19
CA TYR A 92 11.11 -8.51 15.06
C TYR A 92 10.62 -9.94 15.30
N GLN A 93 9.48 -10.13 15.97
CA GLN A 93 8.86 -11.46 16.13
C GLN A 93 8.47 -12.06 14.78
N LEU A 94 8.19 -11.22 13.78
CA LEU A 94 7.73 -11.61 12.44
C LEU A 94 8.84 -12.15 11.55
N LEU A 95 10.10 -12.16 12.00
CA LEU A 95 11.22 -12.67 11.21
C LEU A 95 11.07 -14.16 10.89
N GLY A 96 10.37 -14.93 11.72
CA GLY A 96 10.07 -16.34 11.47
C GLY A 96 9.19 -16.51 10.23
N GLU A 97 8.06 -15.82 10.22
CA GLU A 97 7.04 -15.82 9.17
C GLU A 97 7.61 -15.26 7.86
N VAL A 98 8.41 -14.20 7.95
CA VAL A 98 9.11 -13.64 6.78
C VAL A 98 10.12 -14.64 6.22
N ALA A 99 10.86 -15.35 7.07
CA ALA A 99 11.83 -16.35 6.62
C ALA A 99 11.15 -17.53 5.92
N GLU A 100 10.04 -18.03 6.47
CA GLU A 100 9.23 -19.08 5.87
C GLU A 100 8.70 -18.65 4.50
N LEU A 101 8.13 -17.44 4.42
CA LEU A 101 7.55 -16.93 3.18
C LEU A 101 8.59 -16.74 2.06
N LEU A 102 9.81 -16.31 2.42
CA LEU A 102 10.92 -16.14 1.49
C LEU A 102 11.72 -17.43 1.22
N ASN A 103 11.30 -18.57 1.79
CA ASN A 103 12.02 -19.83 1.70
C ASN A 103 13.50 -19.70 2.13
N THR A 104 13.75 -18.96 3.21
CA THR A 104 15.09 -18.73 3.77
C THR A 104 15.13 -19.10 5.25
N THR A 105 16.29 -18.99 5.89
CA THR A 105 16.43 -19.26 7.33
C THR A 105 16.32 -17.97 8.14
N ILE A 106 15.79 -18.08 9.37
CA ILE A 106 15.74 -16.96 10.32
C ILE A 106 17.15 -16.38 10.52
N GLY A 107 18.17 -17.24 10.64
CA GLY A 107 19.57 -16.82 10.76
C GLY A 107 20.07 -16.02 9.55
N ALA A 108 19.61 -16.32 8.33
CA ALA A 108 19.96 -15.54 7.16
C ALA A 108 19.38 -14.12 7.18
N LEU A 109 18.18 -13.95 7.74
CA LEU A 109 17.57 -12.63 7.95
C LEU A 109 18.22 -11.89 9.13
N GLN A 110 18.52 -12.58 10.23
CA GLN A 110 19.20 -12.01 11.41
C GLN A 110 20.63 -11.53 11.11
N ASN A 111 21.28 -12.09 10.09
CA ASN A 111 22.60 -11.62 9.64
C ASN A 111 22.53 -10.31 8.82
N ARG A 112 21.33 -9.76 8.56
CA ARG A 112 21.15 -8.46 7.92
C ARG A 112 21.20 -7.32 8.96
N PRO A 113 21.50 -6.07 8.56
CA PRO A 113 21.40 -4.93 9.47
C PRO A 113 19.99 -4.80 10.08
N ASP A 114 19.89 -4.30 11.32
CA ASP A 114 18.62 -4.17 12.06
C ASP A 114 17.56 -3.38 11.27
N GLU A 115 17.96 -2.32 10.58
CA GLU A 115 17.08 -1.51 9.71
C GLU A 115 16.42 -2.35 8.61
N VAL A 116 17.15 -3.34 8.06
CA VAL A 116 16.66 -4.26 7.03
C VAL A 116 15.71 -5.29 7.60
N GLN A 117 16.06 -5.86 8.76
CA GLN A 117 15.20 -6.78 9.48
C GLN A 117 13.87 -6.11 9.82
N LEU A 118 13.91 -4.88 10.34
CA LEU A 118 12.73 -4.11 10.66
C LEU A 118 11.91 -3.74 9.42
N ALA A 119 12.55 -3.32 8.33
CA ALA A 119 11.88 -3.00 7.07
C ALA A 119 11.17 -4.23 6.49
N LEU A 120 11.78 -5.42 6.57
CA LEU A 120 11.16 -6.67 6.16
C LEU A 120 9.88 -6.96 6.96
N CYS A 121 9.96 -6.88 8.29
CA CYS A 121 8.82 -7.14 9.15
C CYS A 121 7.69 -6.10 8.96
N LYS A 122 8.03 -4.81 8.79
CA LYS A 122 7.03 -3.77 8.50
C LYS A 122 6.36 -3.99 7.13
N THR A 123 7.16 -4.31 6.11
CA THR A 123 6.64 -4.64 4.77
C THR A 123 5.73 -5.86 4.81
N TYR A 124 6.08 -6.87 5.61
CA TYR A 124 5.23 -8.05 5.79
C TYR A 124 3.85 -7.68 6.32
N VAL A 125 3.78 -6.82 7.34
CA VAL A 125 2.50 -6.33 7.89
C VAL A 125 1.75 -5.48 6.86
N ASP A 126 2.42 -4.53 6.22
CA ASP A 126 1.81 -3.60 5.27
C ASP A 126 1.17 -4.30 4.05
N PHE A 127 1.70 -5.46 3.66
CA PHE A 127 1.24 -6.25 2.52
C PHE A 127 0.57 -7.56 2.91
N TRP A 128 0.31 -7.80 4.20
CA TRP A 128 -0.20 -9.09 4.71
C TRP A 128 -1.49 -9.54 4.01
N LEU A 129 -2.39 -8.59 3.75
CA LEU A 129 -3.67 -8.84 3.06
C LEU A 129 -3.54 -9.09 1.56
N CYS A 130 -2.39 -8.79 0.95
CA CYS A 130 -2.17 -8.99 -0.48
C CYS A 130 -2.00 -10.48 -0.80
N ASP A 131 -2.11 -10.82 -2.09
CA ASP A 131 -1.79 -12.16 -2.56
C ASP A 131 -0.33 -12.53 -2.29
N THR A 132 -0.10 -13.82 -2.05
CA THR A 132 1.23 -14.35 -1.69
C THR A 132 2.36 -13.93 -2.65
N PRO A 133 2.18 -13.98 -4.00
CA PRO A 133 3.19 -13.47 -4.94
C PRO A 133 3.54 -11.99 -4.75
N THR A 134 2.55 -11.12 -4.48
CA THR A 134 2.80 -9.69 -4.24
C THR A 134 3.60 -9.47 -2.96
N LEU A 135 3.22 -10.16 -1.88
CA LEU A 135 3.92 -10.06 -0.60
C LEU A 135 5.38 -10.50 -0.72
N GLN A 136 5.65 -11.63 -1.38
CA GLN A 136 7.01 -12.10 -1.66
C GLN A 136 7.81 -11.09 -2.49
N ARG A 137 7.22 -10.56 -3.56
CA ARG A 137 7.86 -9.55 -4.42
C ARG A 137 8.28 -8.30 -3.65
N GLU A 138 7.45 -7.80 -2.75
CA GLU A 138 7.79 -6.60 -1.96
C GLU A 138 8.85 -6.88 -0.91
N LEU A 139 8.85 -8.05 -0.28
CA LEU A 139 9.91 -8.47 0.62
C LEU A 139 11.26 -8.64 -0.12
N ASP A 140 11.25 -9.24 -1.31
CA ASP A 140 12.45 -9.35 -2.16
C ASP A 140 12.99 -7.97 -2.60
N ARG A 141 12.11 -6.98 -2.77
CA ARG A 141 12.52 -5.59 -3.04
C ARG A 141 13.28 -5.00 -1.85
N VAL A 142 12.83 -5.24 -0.62
CA VAL A 142 13.58 -4.80 0.57
C VAL A 142 14.97 -5.42 0.62
N ILE A 143 15.12 -6.70 0.26
CA ILE A 143 16.42 -7.37 0.21
C ILE A 143 17.31 -6.81 -0.91
N SER A 144 16.74 -6.58 -2.10
CA SER A 144 17.49 -6.17 -3.30
C SER A 144 17.86 -4.70 -3.34
N VAL A 145 17.01 -3.80 -2.83
CA VAL A 145 17.33 -2.37 -2.67
C VAL A 145 18.53 -2.20 -1.75
N ASN A 146 18.62 -3.00 -0.67
CA ASN A 146 19.81 -3.04 0.18
C ASN A 146 21.05 -3.59 -0.52
N GLY A 147 20.90 -4.57 -1.42
CA GLY A 147 22.01 -5.13 -2.18
C GLY A 147 22.71 -4.10 -3.06
N ARG A 148 21.93 -3.23 -3.73
CA ARG A 148 22.48 -2.13 -4.55
C ARG A 148 23.13 -1.06 -3.69
N THR A 149 22.45 -0.59 -2.65
CA THR A 149 22.98 0.47 -1.78
C THR A 149 24.24 0.03 -1.02
N MET A 150 24.31 -1.22 -0.55
CA MET A 150 25.52 -1.75 0.11
C MET A 150 26.68 -1.93 -0.87
N SER A 151 26.41 -2.34 -2.11
CA SER A 151 27.42 -2.42 -3.17
C SER A 151 27.98 -1.03 -3.50
N ASP A 152 27.11 -0.03 -3.63
CA ASP A 152 27.49 1.35 -3.95
C ASP A 152 28.27 2.00 -2.80
N ILE A 153 27.88 1.75 -1.54
CA ILE A 153 28.61 2.20 -0.35
C ILE A 153 30.01 1.57 -0.30
N GLN A 154 30.12 0.25 -0.49
CA GLN A 154 31.42 -0.45 -0.50
C GLN A 154 32.31 0.00 -1.66
N GLU A 155 31.73 0.29 -2.83
CA GLU A 155 32.46 0.81 -3.98
C GLU A 155 32.96 2.23 -3.73
N HIS A 156 32.13 3.09 -3.15
CA HIS A 156 32.53 4.44 -2.73
C HIS A 156 33.63 4.41 -1.66
N GLU A 157 33.56 3.51 -0.67
CA GLU A 157 34.62 3.32 0.31
C GLU A 157 35.93 2.84 -0.33
N LYS A 158 35.87 1.88 -1.27
CA LYS A 158 37.05 1.44 -2.04
C LYS A 158 37.65 2.58 -2.87
N ILE A 159 36.83 3.46 -3.44
CA ILE A 159 37.28 4.64 -4.18
C ILE A 159 37.94 5.64 -3.22
N LYS A 160 37.36 5.85 -2.05
CA LYS A 160 37.89 6.74 -0.99
C LYS A 160 39.22 6.24 -0.41
N GLU A 161 39.38 4.92 -0.25
CA GLU A 161 40.64 4.29 0.16
C GLU A 161 41.71 4.40 -0.94
N LYS A 162 41.33 4.24 -2.21
CA LYS A 162 42.22 4.47 -3.37
C LYS A 162 42.60 5.95 -3.53
N ALA A 163 41.74 6.87 -3.12
CA ALA A 163 41.97 8.32 -3.16
C ALA A 163 42.80 8.86 -1.97
N LYS A 164 43.20 8.01 -1.01
CA LYS A 164 44.16 8.36 0.07
C LYS A 164 45.63 8.44 -0.40
N ALA A 165 45.91 8.48 -1.70
CA ALA A 165 47.20 8.95 -2.20
C ALA A 165 47.20 10.50 -2.23
N PRO A 166 48.26 11.16 -1.77
CA PRO A 166 48.18 12.55 -1.33
C PRO A 166 48.09 13.51 -2.51
N THR A 167 46.93 14.16 -2.71
CA THR A 167 46.87 15.44 -3.40
C THR A 167 45.80 16.35 -2.77
N VAL A 168 46.29 17.48 -2.28
CA VAL A 168 45.70 18.80 -1.96
C VAL A 168 44.16 18.88 -1.79
N PRO A 169 43.64 19.44 -0.67
CA PRO A 169 42.21 19.49 -0.42
C PRO A 169 41.53 20.55 -1.31
N GLU A 170 40.81 20.10 -2.33
CA GLU A 170 39.78 20.92 -2.99
C GLU A 170 38.51 20.88 -2.12
N GLN A 171 38.14 22.02 -1.54
CA GLN A 171 36.84 22.23 -0.92
C GLN A 171 35.76 22.20 -2.01
N ARG A 172 35.24 21.01 -2.31
CA ARG A 172 33.94 20.89 -2.98
C ARG A 172 32.87 20.80 -1.90
N ALA A 173 31.87 21.66 -2.01
CA ALA A 173 30.67 21.59 -1.20
C ALA A 173 30.13 20.15 -1.26
N ALA A 174 29.97 19.54 -0.08
CA ALA A 174 29.43 18.21 0.02
C ALA A 174 27.98 18.24 -0.48
N ASP A 175 27.73 17.76 -1.69
CA ASP A 175 26.42 17.26 -2.07
C ASP A 175 26.11 16.12 -1.08
N THR A 176 25.23 16.40 -0.12
CA THR A 176 24.81 15.45 0.91
C THR A 176 24.18 14.24 0.24
N VAL A 177 24.92 13.14 0.19
CA VAL A 177 24.41 11.83 -0.23
C VAL A 177 23.33 11.42 0.78
N PRO A 178 22.09 11.10 0.34
CA PRO A 178 21.03 10.68 1.24
C PRO A 178 21.45 9.45 2.05
N THR A 179 21.18 9.47 3.35
CA THR A 179 21.43 8.34 4.27
C THR A 179 20.53 7.14 3.94
N LEU A 180 20.90 5.94 4.41
CA LEU A 180 20.11 4.72 4.21
C LEU A 180 18.66 4.90 4.68
N ASN A 181 18.48 5.53 5.83
CA ASN A 181 17.16 5.87 6.38
C ASN A 181 16.40 6.85 5.50
N GLU A 182 17.06 7.84 4.87
CA GLU A 182 16.41 8.74 3.92
C GLU A 182 16.01 8.03 2.62
N LEU A 183 16.82 7.10 2.11
CA LEU A 183 16.47 6.29 0.93
C LEU A 183 15.35 5.30 1.23
N PHE A 184 15.31 4.72 2.42
CA PHE A 184 14.21 3.90 2.90
C PHE A 184 12.95 4.71 3.06
N ASP A 185 13.00 5.84 3.78
CA ASP A 185 11.86 6.74 3.96
C ASP A 185 11.36 7.30 2.63
N ASP A 186 12.23 7.52 1.65
CA ASP A 186 11.87 8.02 0.33
C ASP A 186 11.31 6.91 -0.56
N TYR A 187 11.83 5.67 -0.49
CA TYR A 187 11.22 4.48 -1.11
C TYR A 187 9.84 4.19 -0.51
N PHE A 188 9.72 4.18 0.81
CA PHE A 188 8.46 4.05 1.52
C PHE A 188 7.56 5.26 1.27
N ARG A 189 8.02 6.51 1.21
CA ARG A 189 7.18 7.66 0.82
C ARG A 189 6.68 7.57 -0.62
N ARG A 190 7.52 7.14 -1.56
CA ARG A 190 7.14 6.99 -2.98
C ARG A 190 6.21 5.79 -3.20
N ASN A 191 6.40 4.67 -2.49
CA ASN A 191 5.56 3.47 -2.61
C ASN A 191 4.37 3.44 -1.64
N SER A 192 4.40 4.18 -0.53
CA SER A 192 3.19 4.55 0.26
C SER A 192 2.39 5.67 -0.40
N HIS A 193 2.85 6.17 -1.54
CA HIS A 193 2.12 7.07 -2.43
C HIS A 193 1.55 6.36 -3.67
N SER A 194 1.14 5.09 -3.54
CA SER A 194 -0.18 4.75 -4.10
C SER A 194 -1.24 5.35 -3.17
N HIS A 195 -1.61 6.59 -3.48
CA HIS A 195 -2.72 7.39 -2.96
C HIS A 195 -3.31 7.01 -1.59
N PHE A 196 -3.00 7.80 -0.55
CA PHE A 196 -3.98 8.38 0.40
C PHE A 196 -3.26 9.33 1.37
N SER A 197 -2.91 10.53 0.91
CA SER A 197 -2.62 11.64 1.82
C SER A 197 -3.95 12.22 2.32
N ARG A 198 -4.02 12.52 3.62
CA ARG A 198 -5.14 13.23 4.28
C ARG A 198 -5.57 14.50 3.52
N GLU A 199 -4.65 15.15 2.82
CA GLU A 199 -4.92 16.34 1.98
C GLU A 199 -5.70 15.99 0.70
N LYS A 200 -5.43 14.84 0.07
CA LYS A 200 -6.17 14.39 -1.11
C LYS A 200 -7.58 13.94 -0.73
N HIS A 201 -7.77 13.40 0.48
CA HIS A 201 -9.08 13.14 1.07
C HIS A 201 -9.88 14.41 1.33
N GLN A 202 -9.25 15.43 1.91
CA GLN A 202 -9.90 16.73 2.11
C GLN A 202 -10.30 17.33 0.76
N HIS A 203 -9.41 17.27 -0.24
CA HIS A 203 -9.69 17.76 -1.58
C HIS A 203 -10.79 16.96 -2.30
N LEU A 204 -10.81 15.64 -2.19
CA LEU A 204 -11.85 14.79 -2.79
C LEU A 204 -13.20 14.94 -2.06
N ALA A 205 -13.20 15.04 -0.74
CA ALA A 205 -14.38 15.33 0.07
C ALA A 205 -14.93 16.74 -0.26
N GLU A 206 -14.05 17.72 -0.45
CA GLU A 206 -14.44 19.07 -0.85
C GLU A 206 -15.02 19.11 -2.27
N ILE A 207 -14.45 18.36 -3.22
CA ILE A 207 -15.03 18.21 -4.57
C ILE A 207 -16.39 17.52 -4.51
N ALA A 208 -16.55 16.48 -3.68
CA ALA A 208 -17.82 15.78 -3.50
C ALA A 208 -18.89 16.70 -2.89
N SER A 209 -18.56 17.46 -1.84
CA SER A 209 -19.47 18.44 -1.23
C SER A 209 -19.87 19.55 -2.20
N ARG A 210 -18.95 20.06 -3.03
CA ARG A 210 -19.28 21.08 -4.05
C ARG A 210 -20.21 20.52 -5.14
N ARG A 211 -20.05 19.25 -5.52
CA ARG A 211 -20.95 18.61 -6.49
C ARG A 211 -22.34 18.41 -5.91
N GLN A 212 -22.44 17.95 -4.67
CA GLN A 212 -23.72 17.78 -3.99
C GLN A 212 -24.47 19.11 -3.83
N GLN A 213 -23.79 20.18 -3.43
CA GLN A 213 -24.37 21.53 -3.38
C GLN A 213 -24.86 21.99 -4.76
N SER A 214 -24.09 21.73 -5.83
CA SER A 214 -24.50 22.10 -7.18
C SER A 214 -25.70 21.30 -7.71
N GLU A 215 -25.90 20.08 -7.22
CA GLU A 215 -27.05 19.23 -7.56
C GLU A 215 -28.30 19.64 -6.77
N GLU A 216 -28.13 20.01 -5.50
CA GLU A 216 -29.19 20.60 -4.66
C GLU A 216 -29.64 21.96 -5.21
N GLU A 217 -28.72 22.81 -5.66
CA GLU A 217 -29.10 24.09 -6.30
C GLU A 217 -29.86 23.89 -7.62
N ARG A 218 -29.48 22.87 -8.42
CA ARG A 218 -30.20 22.54 -9.65
C ARG A 218 -31.58 21.94 -9.39
N SER A 219 -31.72 21.12 -8.35
CA SER A 219 -33.02 20.55 -7.97
C SER A 219 -33.96 21.64 -7.47
N ILE A 220 -33.47 22.59 -6.66
CA ILE A 220 -34.23 23.76 -6.20
C ILE A 220 -34.64 24.65 -7.39
N GLN A 221 -33.73 24.91 -8.34
CA GLN A 221 -34.04 25.70 -9.53
C GLN A 221 -35.07 25.02 -10.44
N ASN A 222 -35.00 23.69 -10.60
CA ASN A 222 -36.00 22.95 -11.35
C ASN A 222 -37.35 22.94 -10.63
N GLU A 223 -37.36 22.79 -9.31
CA GLU A 223 -38.59 22.83 -8.51
C GLU A 223 -39.25 24.22 -8.54
N GLU A 224 -38.46 25.31 -8.49
CA GLU A 224 -38.98 26.67 -8.68
C GLU A 224 -39.52 26.90 -10.10
N ARG A 225 -38.89 26.30 -11.12
CA ARG A 225 -39.38 26.34 -12.50
C ARG A 225 -40.72 25.61 -12.61
N GLU A 226 -40.82 24.41 -12.06
CA GLU A 226 -42.06 23.63 -12.05
C GLU A 226 -43.18 24.32 -11.27
N ARG A 227 -42.87 25.03 -10.17
CA ARG A 227 -43.85 25.85 -9.43
C ARG A 227 -44.32 27.07 -10.23
N LYS A 228 -43.46 27.67 -11.07
CA LYS A 228 -43.81 28.80 -11.96
C LYS A 228 -44.62 28.38 -13.20
N PHE A 229 -44.54 27.12 -13.61
CA PHE A 229 -45.27 26.57 -14.77
C PHE A 229 -46.41 25.61 -14.39
N ARG A 230 -46.75 25.51 -13.10
CA ARG A 230 -47.95 24.82 -12.63
C ARG A 230 -49.17 25.76 -12.85
N PRO A 231 -50.19 25.34 -13.60
CA PRO A 231 -51.39 26.16 -13.89
C PRO A 231 -52.22 26.46 -12.64
#